data_AF-S6B0S4-F1
#
_entry.id   AF-S6B0S4-F1
#
_cell.length_a   1.000
_cell.length_b   1.000
_cell.length_c   1.000
_cell.angle_alpha   90.00
_cell.angle_beta   90.00
_cell.angle_gamma   90.00
#
_symmetry.space_group_name_H-M   'P 1'
#
loop_
_entity.id
_entity.type
_entity.pdbx_description
1 polymer ?
#
loop_
_entity_poly.entity_id
_entity_poly.type
_entity_poly.pdbx_seq_one_letter_code
_entity_poly.pdbx_strand_id
1 'polypeptide(L)'
;MMEYIFFNAELAERFAEFARLIGAGCEERSDNMGLIVAVPEDLDEELDNRLDTYYAHLLDEQAEMVEQTEPGLKHNTSINITLIDGRTCAIRIEPEMMNRLMGCLSIDEIHQLATTIARNVENPDNRPLCQT
;
A
#
# COMPACT_ATOMS: atom_id res chain seq x y z
N MET A 1 3.57 18.34 -24.55
CA MET A 1 2.66 18.51 -23.40
C MET A 1 3.27 17.76 -22.24
N MET A 2 3.32 18.34 -21.05
CA MET A 2 3.74 17.66 -19.83
C MET A 2 2.66 16.69 -19.39
N GLU A 3 3.04 15.46 -19.03
CA GLU A 3 2.13 14.39 -18.67
C GLU A 3 2.28 14.04 -17.18
N TYR A 4 1.21 14.23 -16.42
CA TYR A 4 1.16 13.91 -14.99
C TYR A 4 0.30 12.65 -14.78
N ILE A 5 0.85 11.64 -14.09
CA ILE A 5 0.23 10.32 -13.96
C ILE A 5 -0.36 10.15 -12.56
N PHE A 6 -1.61 9.70 -12.50
CA PHE A 6 -2.37 9.46 -11.28
C PHE A 6 -2.96 8.06 -11.26
N PHE A 7 -3.03 7.47 -10.07
CA PHE A 7 -3.68 6.16 -9.86
C PHE A 7 -5.07 6.29 -9.25
N ASN A 8 -5.44 7.50 -8.81
CA ASN A 8 -6.75 7.82 -8.24
C ASN A 8 -7.45 8.89 -9.09
N ALA A 9 -8.72 8.65 -9.44
CA ALA A 9 -9.55 9.57 -10.22
C ALA A 9 -9.79 10.90 -9.51
N GLU A 10 -9.92 10.90 -8.18
CA GLU A 10 -10.14 12.12 -7.39
C GLU A 10 -8.91 13.05 -7.43
N LEU A 11 -7.71 12.48 -7.34
CA LEU A 11 -6.47 13.26 -7.41
C LEU A 11 -6.23 13.82 -8.82
N ALA A 12 -6.52 13.02 -9.86
CA ALA A 12 -6.45 13.48 -11.24
C ALA A 12 -7.43 14.64 -11.51
N GLU A 13 -8.67 14.53 -11.02
CA GLU A 13 -9.69 15.58 -11.16
C GLU A 13 -9.29 16.87 -10.42
N ARG A 14 -8.77 16.75 -9.18
CA ARG A 14 -8.25 17.90 -8.41
C ARG A 14 -7.10 18.60 -9.14
N PHE A 15 -6.17 17.84 -9.72
CA PHE A 15 -5.08 18.42 -10.51
C PHE A 15 -5.58 19.12 -11.77
N ALA A 16 -6.51 18.49 -12.49
CA ALA A 16 -7.13 19.07 -13.69
C ALA A 16 -7.90 20.36 -13.37
N GLU A 17 -8.63 20.39 -12.24
CA GLU A 17 -9.31 21.60 -11.77
C GLU A 17 -8.31 22.71 -11.43
N PHE A 18 -7.22 22.39 -10.73
CA PHE A 18 -6.17 23.35 -10.41
C PHE A 18 -5.51 23.92 -11.67
N ALA A 19 -5.17 23.07 -12.66
CA ALA A 19 -4.60 23.48 -13.94
C ALA A 19 -5.55 24.41 -14.72
N ARG A 20 -6.86 24.14 -14.70
CA ARG A 20 -7.87 25.03 -15.29
C ARG A 20 -7.99 26.35 -14.53
N LEU A 21 -7.92 26.33 -13.20
CA LEU A 21 -8.04 27.51 -12.34
C LEU A 21 -6.90 28.51 -12.57
N ILE A 22 -5.67 28.01 -12.74
CA ILE A 22 -4.50 28.84 -13.01
C ILE A 22 -4.37 29.24 -14.48
N GLY A 23 -5.29 28.79 -15.34
CA GLY A 23 -5.33 29.14 -16.77
C GLY A 23 -4.38 28.33 -17.65
N ALA A 24 -3.77 27.25 -17.14
CA ALA A 24 -2.85 26.41 -17.90
C ALA A 24 -3.56 25.55 -18.95
N GLY A 25 -4.83 25.20 -18.71
CA GLY A 25 -5.56 24.25 -19.57
C GLY A 25 -5.01 22.83 -19.43
N CYS A 26 -5.89 21.83 -19.50
CA CYS A 26 -5.49 20.44 -19.32
C CYS A 26 -6.36 19.49 -20.16
N GLU A 27 -5.76 18.41 -20.62
CA GLU A 27 -6.44 17.28 -21.25
C GLU A 27 -6.32 16.06 -20.35
N GLU A 28 -7.45 15.48 -19.98
CA GLU A 28 -7.51 14.26 -19.18
C GLU A 28 -7.58 13.05 -20.12
N ARG A 29 -6.68 12.08 -19.93
CA ARG A 29 -6.63 10.82 -20.67
C ARG A 29 -6.56 9.67 -19.68
N SER A 30 -7.10 8.53 -20.07
CA SER A 30 -6.94 7.28 -19.32
C SER A 30 -6.22 6.29 -20.20
N ASP A 31 -5.16 5.68 -19.67
CA ASP A 31 -4.41 4.63 -20.33
C ASP A 31 -4.38 3.36 -19.46
N ASN A 32 -3.82 2.27 -19.97
CA ASN A 32 -3.72 1.01 -19.23
C ASN A 32 -2.83 1.12 -17.97
N MET A 33 -1.98 2.16 -17.90
CA MET A 33 -1.09 2.43 -16.76
C MET A 33 -1.74 3.29 -15.66
N GLY A 34 -2.86 3.99 -15.93
CA GLY A 34 -3.50 4.91 -15.00
C GLY A 34 -4.21 6.09 -15.66
N LEU A 35 -4.54 7.11 -14.87
CA LEU A 35 -5.07 8.38 -15.34
C LEU A 35 -3.91 9.33 -15.64
N ILE A 36 -4.00 10.07 -16.74
CA ILE A 36 -2.97 10.99 -17.21
C ILE A 36 -3.61 12.35 -17.41
N VAL A 37 -3.06 13.38 -16.78
CA VAL A 37 -3.44 14.78 -17.04
C VAL A 37 -2.31 15.43 -17.83
N ALA A 38 -2.58 15.76 -19.08
CA ALA A 38 -1.65 16.42 -19.97
C ALA A 38 -1.87 17.94 -19.94
N VAL A 39 -0.82 18.72 -19.70
CA VAL A 39 -0.85 20.19 -19.73
C VAL A 39 0.11 20.70 -20.80
N PRO A 40 -0.12 21.89 -21.38
CA PRO A 40 0.82 22.46 -22.34
C PRO A 40 2.18 22.73 -21.70
N GLU A 41 3.27 22.56 -22.46
CA GLU A 41 4.64 22.86 -21.99
C GLU A 41 5.00 24.34 -22.13
N ASP A 42 4.20 25.10 -22.87
CA ASP A 42 4.38 26.55 -23.09
C ASP A 42 3.70 27.34 -21.96
N LEU A 43 3.99 26.95 -20.72
CA LEU A 43 3.51 27.63 -19.52
C LEU A 43 4.58 28.59 -19.01
N ASP A 44 4.13 29.67 -18.37
CA ASP A 44 5.04 30.55 -17.66
C ASP A 44 5.77 29.78 -16.56
N GLU A 45 7.03 30.11 -16.32
CA GLU A 45 7.88 29.43 -15.33
C GLU A 45 7.25 29.46 -13.92
N GLU A 46 6.46 30.50 -13.60
CA GLU A 46 5.69 30.57 -12.35
C GLU A 46 4.52 29.55 -12.31
N LEU A 47 3.83 29.35 -13.44
CA LEU A 47 2.72 28.39 -13.55
C LEU A 47 3.24 26.95 -13.48
N ASP A 48 4.35 26.68 -14.15
CA ASP A 48 5.00 25.37 -14.18
C ASP A 48 5.44 24.95 -12.78
N ASN A 49 6.14 25.84 -12.05
CA ASN A 49 6.59 25.58 -10.68
C ASN A 49 5.41 25.35 -9.71
N ARG A 50 4.29 26.06 -9.92
CA ARG A 50 3.06 25.86 -9.14
C ARG A 50 2.42 24.50 -9.43
N LEU A 51 2.41 24.06 -10.69
CA LEU A 51 1.90 22.73 -11.06
C LEU A 51 2.77 21.62 -10.47
N ASP A 52 4.10 21.73 -10.57
CA ASP A 52 5.02 20.75 -10.00
C ASP A 52 4.91 20.66 -8.48
N THR A 53 4.83 21.80 -7.79
CA THR A 53 4.64 21.84 -6.34
C THR A 53 3.32 21.17 -5.94
N TYR A 54 2.25 21.46 -6.68
CA TYR A 54 0.93 20.88 -6.40
C TYR A 54 0.90 19.37 -6.71
N TYR A 55 1.53 18.96 -7.81
CA TYR A 55 1.67 17.56 -8.18
C TYR A 55 2.47 16.77 -7.12
N ALA A 56 3.58 17.32 -6.62
CA ALA A 56 4.35 16.71 -5.55
C ALA A 56 3.51 16.52 -4.27
N HIS A 57 2.68 17.51 -3.90
CA HIS A 57 1.75 17.39 -2.78
C HIS A 57 0.70 16.30 -3.01
N LEU A 58 0.14 16.21 -4.22
CA LEU A 58 -0.84 15.17 -4.56
C LEU A 58 -0.20 13.77 -4.58
N LEU A 59 1.06 13.64 -4.95
CA LEU A 59 1.79 12.36 -4.87
C LEU A 59 2.03 11.93 -3.42
N ASP A 60 2.33 12.88 -2.53
CA ASP A 60 2.46 12.63 -1.09
C ASP A 60 1.10 12.20 -0.50
N GLU A 61 0.01 12.93 -0.82
CA GLU A 61 -1.36 12.53 -0.47
C GLU A 61 -1.70 11.15 -1.05
N GLN A 62 -1.31 10.84 -2.29
CA GLN A 62 -1.56 9.52 -2.90
C GLN A 62 -0.80 8.42 -2.15
N ALA A 63 0.43 8.70 -1.70
CA ALA A 63 1.22 7.78 -0.89
C ALA A 63 0.58 7.57 0.49
N GLU A 64 0.14 8.65 1.14
CA GLU A 64 -0.59 8.59 2.41
C GLU A 64 -1.93 7.88 2.26
N MET A 65 -2.69 8.10 1.17
CA MET A 65 -3.96 7.41 0.92
C MET A 65 -3.75 5.91 0.69
N VAL A 66 -2.66 5.51 0.03
CA VAL A 66 -2.25 4.11 -0.07
C VAL A 66 -1.88 3.57 1.31
N GLU A 67 -1.21 4.36 2.15
CA GLU A 67 -0.84 3.98 3.52
C GLU A 67 -2.04 3.91 4.48
N GLN A 68 -3.05 4.78 4.30
CA GLN A 68 -4.23 4.93 5.17
C GLN A 68 -5.41 4.05 4.73
N THR A 69 -5.60 3.86 3.43
CA THR A 69 -6.58 2.89 2.92
C THR A 69 -6.05 1.47 3.14
N GLU A 70 -4.72 1.29 3.16
CA GLU A 70 -4.08 -0.03 3.20
C GLU A 70 -2.75 -0.04 3.98
N PRO A 71 -2.75 0.06 5.34
CA PRO A 71 -1.55 -0.13 6.15
C PRO A 71 -0.99 -1.57 6.13
N GLY A 72 -1.38 -2.41 5.15
CA GLY A 72 -0.99 -3.82 5.09
C GLY A 72 -1.17 -4.56 3.75
N LEU A 73 -1.59 -3.92 2.65
CA LEU A 73 -2.10 -4.69 1.50
C LEU A 73 -1.09 -5.04 0.40
N LYS A 74 0.21 -4.77 0.58
CA LYS A 74 1.22 -5.21 -0.41
C LYS A 74 2.11 -6.39 -0.03
N HIS A 75 1.89 -7.10 1.08
CA HIS A 75 2.66 -8.36 1.24
C HIS A 75 2.09 -9.54 2.02
N ASN A 76 1.12 -9.40 2.93
CA ASN A 76 0.96 -10.43 3.97
C ASN A 76 -0.45 -11.02 4.09
N THR A 77 -1.04 -11.50 2.99
CA THR A 77 -2.01 -12.61 3.13
C THR A 77 -1.28 -13.91 3.46
N SER A 78 0.06 -13.93 3.47
CA SER A 78 0.88 -15.11 3.75
C SER A 78 1.96 -14.79 4.78
N ILE A 79 2.00 -15.52 5.90
CA ILE A 79 3.14 -15.51 6.83
C ILE A 79 4.11 -16.62 6.42
N ASN A 80 5.36 -16.28 6.15
CA ASN A 80 6.40 -17.26 5.87
C ASN A 80 7.05 -17.76 7.16
N ILE A 81 7.03 -19.07 7.36
CA ILE A 81 7.60 -19.73 8.53
C ILE A 81 8.59 -20.78 8.06
N THR A 82 9.74 -20.83 8.72
CA THR A 82 10.74 -21.89 8.48
C THR A 82 10.44 -23.06 9.42
N LEU A 83 10.12 -24.20 8.83
CA LEU A 83 9.94 -25.49 9.50
C LEU A 83 11.27 -26.03 10.02
N ILE A 84 11.23 -26.98 10.93
CA ILE A 84 12.44 -27.61 11.49
C ILE A 84 13.28 -28.32 10.42
N ASP A 85 12.65 -28.85 9.37
CA ASP A 85 13.31 -29.47 8.22
C ASP A 85 13.99 -28.44 7.29
N GLY A 86 13.99 -27.15 7.64
CA GLY A 86 14.60 -26.06 6.86
C GLY A 86 13.73 -25.57 5.70
N ARG A 87 12.54 -26.14 5.49
CA ARG A 87 11.60 -25.72 4.45
C ARG A 87 10.83 -24.48 4.88
N THR A 88 10.62 -23.55 3.95
CA THR A 88 9.74 -22.39 4.17
C THR A 88 8.31 -22.73 3.77
N CYS A 89 7.37 -22.50 4.68
CA CYS A 89 5.94 -22.66 4.45
C CYS A 89 5.25 -21.29 4.52
N ALA A 90 4.41 -21.00 3.54
CA ALA A 90 3.61 -19.78 3.49
C ALA A 90 2.20 -20.06 4.02
N ILE A 91 1.86 -19.53 5.20
CA ILE A 91 0.53 -19.67 5.81
C ILE A 91 -0.36 -18.56 5.32
N ARG A 92 -1.43 -18.92 4.58
CA ARG A 92 -2.42 -17.93 4.16
C ARG A 92 -3.37 -17.57 5.30
N ILE A 93 -3.51 -16.29 5.60
CA ILE A 93 -4.44 -15.75 6.60
C ILE A 93 -5.39 -14.79 5.88
N GLU A 94 -6.69 -14.97 6.09
CA GLU A 94 -7.69 -14.10 5.46
C GLU A 94 -7.49 -12.63 5.87
N PRO A 95 -7.62 -11.67 4.93
CA PRO A 95 -7.31 -10.26 5.17
C PRO A 95 -8.06 -9.67 6.38
N GLU A 96 -9.34 -10.02 6.54
CA GLU A 96 -10.15 -9.55 7.68
C GLU A 96 -9.60 -10.04 9.02
N MET A 97 -9.10 -11.28 9.07
CA MET A 97 -8.49 -11.84 10.28
C MET A 97 -7.13 -11.21 10.55
N MET A 98 -6.31 -10.98 9.51
CA MET A 98 -5.02 -10.31 9.63
C MET A 98 -5.17 -8.89 10.17
N ASN A 99 -6.13 -8.12 9.64
CA ASN A 99 -6.40 -6.76 10.11
C ASN A 99 -6.83 -6.73 11.58
N ARG A 100 -7.66 -7.69 12.01
CA ARG A 100 -8.04 -7.82 13.43
C ARG A 100 -6.85 -8.16 14.33
N LEU A 101 -5.93 -9.01 13.85
CA LEU A 101 -4.71 -9.37 14.58
C LEU A 101 -3.75 -8.18 14.68
N MET A 102 -3.51 -7.47 13.58
CA MET A 102 -2.68 -6.26 13.53
C MET A 102 -3.20 -5.12 14.41
N GLY A 103 -4.51 -5.10 14.70
CA GLY A 103 -5.09 -4.16 15.66
C GLY A 103 -4.80 -4.47 17.13
N CYS A 104 -4.24 -5.65 17.45
CA CYS A 104 -3.93 -6.07 18.82
C CYS A 104 -2.49 -6.53 19.02
N LEU A 105 -1.82 -6.99 17.96
CA LEU A 105 -0.49 -7.58 17.97
C LEU A 105 0.35 -7.01 16.82
N SER A 106 1.63 -6.88 17.07
CA SER A 106 2.62 -6.50 16.04
C SER A 106 2.87 -7.68 15.09
N ILE A 107 3.32 -7.39 13.86
CA ILE A 107 3.65 -8.43 12.87
C ILE A 107 4.68 -9.45 13.38
N ASP A 108 5.66 -9.00 14.17
CA ASP A 108 6.66 -9.85 14.82
C ASP A 108 6.04 -10.82 15.82
N GLU A 109 5.06 -10.36 16.62
CA GLU A 109 4.36 -11.18 17.60
C GLU A 109 3.49 -12.25 16.92
N ILE A 110 2.83 -11.87 15.81
CA ILE A 110 2.05 -12.79 14.98
C ILE A 110 2.98 -13.85 14.34
N HIS A 111 4.16 -13.44 13.85
CA HIS A 111 5.16 -14.35 13.30
C HIS A 111 5.71 -15.32 14.35
N GLN A 112 6.01 -14.82 15.54
CA GLN A 112 6.50 -15.61 16.68
C GLN A 112 5.44 -16.63 17.13
N LEU A 113 4.17 -16.23 17.20
CA LEU A 113 3.05 -17.12 17.53
C LEU A 113 2.96 -18.26 16.51
N ALA A 114 2.97 -17.94 15.22
CA ALA A 114 2.84 -18.92 14.16
C ALA A 114 4.05 -19.89 14.12
N THR A 115 5.26 -19.36 14.33
CA THR A 115 6.49 -20.17 14.44
C THR A 115 6.43 -21.12 15.64
N THR A 116 5.90 -20.65 16.78
CA THR A 116 5.74 -21.48 17.98
C THR A 116 4.75 -22.61 17.74
N ILE A 117 3.62 -22.33 17.11
CA ILE A 117 2.62 -23.36 16.75
C ILE A 117 3.25 -24.39 15.82
N ALA A 118 3.93 -23.96 14.75
CA ALA A 118 4.58 -24.86 13.80
C ALA A 118 5.58 -25.82 14.49
N ARG A 119 6.45 -25.29 15.36
CA ARG A 119 7.41 -26.10 16.11
C ARG A 119 6.75 -27.15 17.02
N ASN A 120 5.67 -26.78 17.70
CA ASN A 120 4.94 -27.70 18.59
C ASN A 120 4.14 -28.76 17.81
N VAL A 121 3.65 -28.43 16.62
CA VAL A 121 3.00 -29.41 15.72
C VAL A 121 4.03 -30.40 15.17
N GLU A 122 5.22 -29.93 14.80
CA GLU A 122 6.31 -30.78 14.32
C GLU A 122 6.94 -31.64 15.44
N ASN A 123 6.92 -31.16 16.69
CA ASN A 123 7.39 -31.90 17.87
C ASN A 123 6.30 -31.92 18.95
N PRO A 124 5.29 -32.80 18.81
CA PRO A 124 4.18 -32.85 19.75
C PRO A 124 4.67 -33.29 21.13
N ASP A 125 4.59 -32.38 22.09
CA ASP A 125 4.80 -32.70 23.50
C ASP A 125 3.50 -33.25 24.10
N ASN A 126 3.38 -34.58 24.12
CA ASN A 126 2.21 -35.26 24.69
C ASN A 126 2.28 -35.41 26.21
N ARG A 127 3.15 -34.67 26.90
CA ARG A 127 3.17 -34.69 28.36
C ARG A 127 1.92 -33.99 28.90
N PRO A 128 1.31 -34.51 29.97
CA PRO A 128 0.14 -33.87 30.56
C PRO A 128 0.50 -32.45 31.01
N LEU A 129 -0.26 -31.47 30.52
CA LEU A 129 -0.07 -30.05 30.86
C LEU A 129 -0.32 -29.74 32.35
N CYS A 130 -0.99 -30.64 33.05
CA CYS A 130 -1.17 -30.61 34.48
C CYS A 130 -0.33 -31.71 35.14
N GLN A 131 0.78 -31.33 35.78
CA GLN A 131 1.26 -32.07 36.96
C GLN A 131 0.52 -31.48 38.16
N THR A 132 -0.42 -32.25 38.73
CA THR A 132 -0.93 -32.00 40.08
C THR A 132 0.09 -32.46 41.10
#